data_AF-Q7RDD6-F1
#
_entry.id   AF-Q7RDD6-F1
#
_cell.length_a   1.000
_cell.length_b   1.000
_cell.length_c   1.000
_cell.angle_alpha   90.00
_cell.angle_beta   90.00
_cell.angle_gamma   90.00
#
_symmetry.space_group_name_H-M   'P 1'
#
loop_
_entity.id
_entity.type
_entity.pdbx_description
1 polymer ?
#
loop_
_entity_poly.entity_id
_entity_poly.type
_entity_poly.pdbx_seq_one_letter_code
_entity_poly.pdbx_strand_id
1 'polypeptide(L)' 'MCFNPFSLKLQKRLAASVLKCGKNKIWMDPNEINEISLANS' A
#
# COMPACT_ATOMS: atom_id res chain seq x y z
N MET A 1 8.95 16.41 9.94
CA MET A 1 8.12 15.54 9.08
C MET A 1 8.24 14.13 9.62
N CYS A 2 7.27 13.68 10.43
CA CYS A 2 7.32 12.37 11.07
C CYS A 2 7.17 11.27 10.01
N PHE A 3 8.23 10.50 9.79
CA PHE A 3 8.22 9.31 8.97
C PHE A 3 7.47 8.23 9.78
N ASN A 4 6.16 8.09 9.52
CA ASN A 4 5.42 6.94 10.05
C ASN A 4 5.80 5.72 9.22
N PRO A 5 6.39 4.66 9.80
CA PRO A 5 6.76 3.44 9.07
C PRO A 5 5.55 2.70 8.47
N PHE A 6 4.33 3.10 8.82
CA PHE A 6 3.05 2.58 8.29
C PHE A 6 2.49 3.36 7.07
N SER A 7 3.35 4.00 6.27
CA SER A 7 2.90 4.75 5.10
C SER A 7 2.56 3.82 3.93
N LEU A 8 1.37 3.20 3.95
CA LEU A 8 0.81 2.35 2.87
C LEU A 8 0.59 3.11 1.53
N LYS A 9 0.94 4.39 1.46
CA LYS A 9 0.87 5.22 0.25
C LYS A 9 1.74 4.65 -0.87
N LEU A 10 2.87 4.04 -0.55
CA LEU A 10 3.77 3.45 -1.53
C LEU A 10 3.15 2.20 -2.15
N GLN A 11 2.70 1.27 -1.31
CA GLN A 11 2.09 0.00 -1.69
C GLN A 11 0.82 0.23 -2.51
N LYS A 12 -0.01 1.21 -2.11
CA LYS A 12 -1.20 1.59 -2.86
C LYS A 12 -0.92 2.17 -4.23
N ARG A 13 0.24 2.81 -4.40
CA ARG A 13 0.71 3.29 -5.70
C ARG A 13 1.27 2.15 -6.55
N LEU A 14 2.07 1.24 -5.98
CA LEU A 14 2.59 0.08 -6.71
C LEU A 14 1.46 -0.83 -7.18
N ALA A 15 0.54 -1.21 -6.29
CA ALA A 15 -0.60 -2.07 -6.63
C ALA A 15 -1.46 -1.48 -7.76
N ALA A 16 -1.72 -0.16 -7.72
CA ALA A 16 -2.43 0.53 -8.79
C ALA A 16 -1.69 0.49 -10.13
N SER A 17 -0.35 0.59 -10.12
CA SER A 17 0.48 0.53 -11.33
C SER A 17 0.54 -0.89 -11.92
N VAL A 18 0.66 -1.91 -11.06
CA VAL A 18 0.70 -3.33 -11.46
C VAL A 18 -0.65 -3.77 -12.03
N LEU A 19 -1.74 -3.43 -11.34
CA LEU A 19 -3.10 -3.81 -11.75
C LEU A 19 -3.68 -2.89 -12.84
N LYS A 20 -2.94 -1.87 -13.29
CA LYS A 20 -3.40 -0.82 -14.23
C LYS A 20 -4.78 -0.25 -13.88
N CYS A 21 -5.04 -0.09 -12.58
CA CYS A 21 -6.33 0.31 -12.03
C CYS A 21 -6.18 1.55 -11.15
N GLY A 22 -7.24 2.35 -11.02
CA GLY A 22 -7.20 3.54 -10.17
C GLY A 22 -6.98 3.21 -8.69
N LYS A 23 -6.27 4.07 -7.95
CA LYS A 23 -6.00 3.91 -6.50
C LYS A 23 -7.27 3.74 -5.65
N ASN A 24 -8.42 4.24 -6.13
CA ASN A 24 -9.73 4.09 -5.50
C ASN A 24 -10.37 2.71 -5.67
N LYS A 25 -9.85 1.87 -6.58
CA LYS A 25 -10.30 0.50 -6.81
C LYS A 25 -9.45 -0.53 -6.06
N ILE A 26 -8.35 -0.11 -5.45
CA ILE A 26 -7.46 -0.97 -4.68
C ILE A 26 -7.95 -1.02 -3.24
N TRP A 27 -8.43 -2.20 -2.84
CA TRP A 27 -8.76 -2.53 -1.46
C TRP A 27 -7.55 -3.24 -0.81
N MET A 28 -7.18 -2.81 0.39
CA MET A 28 -6.16 -3.46 1.22
C MET A 28 -6.84 -3.93 2.48
N ASP A 29 -6.74 -5.22 2.77
CA ASP A 29 -7.30 -5.78 3.98
C ASP A 29 -6.61 -5.17 5.22
N PRO A 30 -7.36 -4.65 6.21
CA PRO A 30 -6.79 -4.01 7.38
C PRO A 30 -6.11 -4.96 8.36
N ASN A 31 -6.41 -6.26 8.35
CA ASN A 31 -5.76 -7.26 9.20
C ASN A 31 -4.35 -7.58 8.69
N GLU A 32 -4.15 -7.51 7.37
CA GLU A 32 -2.88 -7.80 6.69
C GLU A 32 -1.99 -6.54 6.52
N ILE A 33 -2.41 -5.37 7.03
CA ILE A 33 -1.66 -4.11 6.87
C ILE A 33 -0.23 -4.18 7.40
N ASN A 34 0.01 -4.91 8.50
CA ASN A 34 1.36 -5.07 9.05
C ASN A 34 2.28 -5.79 8.07
N GLU A 35 1.81 -6.88 7.46
CA GLU A 35 2.59 -7.67 6.51
C GLU A 35 2.80 -6.90 5.19
N ILE A 36 1.77 -6.21 4.71
CA ILE A 36 1.85 -5.33 3.53
C ILE A 36 2.82 -4.15 3.77
N SER A 37 2.89 -3.62 4.99
CA SER A 37 3.81 -2.54 5.37
C SER A 37 5.27 -3.01 5.41
N LEU A 38 5.51 -4.29 5.71
CA LEU A 38 6.83 -4.91 5.73
C LEU A 38 7.35 -5.21 4.30
N ALA A 39 6.45 -5.32 3.31
CA ALA A 39 6.81 -5.51 1.91
C ALA A 39 7.47 -4.24 1.33
N ASN A 40 8.81 -4.24 1.29
CA ASN A 40 9.64 -3.21 0.66
C ASN A 40 10.33 -3.83 -0.56
N SER A 41 9.72 -3.74 -1.74
CA SER A 41 10.34 -4.13 -3.01
C SER A 41 9.79 -3.35 -4.19
#